data_AF-A0A498ISX0-F1
#
_entry.id   AF-A0A498ISX0-F1
#
_cell.length_a   1.000
_cell.length_b   1.000
_cell.length_c   1.000
_cell.angle_alpha   90.00
_cell.angle_beta   90.00
_cell.angle_gamma   90.00
#
_symmetry.space_group_name_H-M   'P 1'
#
loop_
_entity.id
_entity.type
_entity.pdbx_description
1 polymer ?
#
loop_
_entity_poly.entity_id
_entity_poly.type
_entity_poly.pdbx_seq_one_letter_code
_entity_poly.pdbx_strand_id
1 'polypeptide(L)'
;MKFCKTYQEYMQGQKKKQPGVGFKKLKKILKKCRREDFHDVRTCPDHCTVCDGSFFPALLDEMSAVVGFFHKRAQTLLELHLASGLRKYMFWVQGKRRGGHGALIEEGKDLVTYALINAIAIRKILKKYDKIHYSTQGQAFKSQAQSMHIGLLQSPWLFELMAFHINLRETETKSRKAPALFEGCSLKINDEKPSLACELFDSVKLDIDLTCSICLDTVFDPVALTCGHIFCYMCACSAASVTIVDGLKSAEPKEKCPLCREARVFEGAVHLEELNMLLSRNCREYWEQRLQTERVERVRQAKQHWESQCRAFIGVGSSLESHAWLGRISSWKAFLRGDPGNYVQLLSEVVVPAVRIAAVYTWQAKDPEPMLQFLKYSENLPPHRVLEAMYGSLA
;
A
#
# COMPACT_ATOMS: atom_id res chain seq x y z
N MET A 1 31.32 14.35 -9.90
CA MET A 1 30.52 15.59 -10.06
C MET A 1 29.93 16.01 -8.71
N LYS A 2 29.79 17.31 -8.41
CA LYS A 2 29.06 17.75 -7.19
C LYS A 2 27.59 17.32 -7.34
N PHE A 3 27.13 16.32 -6.56
CA PHE A 3 25.76 15.77 -6.59
C PHE A 3 24.65 16.82 -6.80
N CYS A 4 24.77 18.01 -6.21
CA CYS A 4 23.78 19.08 -6.40
C CYS A 4 23.60 19.55 -7.85
N LYS A 5 24.63 19.48 -8.69
CA LYS A 5 24.54 19.81 -10.12
C LYS A 5 23.74 18.71 -10.84
N THR A 6 24.11 17.44 -10.61
CA THR A 6 23.38 16.27 -11.12
C THR A 6 21.89 16.28 -10.71
N TYR A 7 21.61 16.59 -9.44
CA TYR A 7 20.24 16.69 -8.94
C TYR A 7 19.46 17.83 -9.61
N GLN A 8 20.08 19.00 -9.81
CA GLN A 8 19.44 20.12 -10.50
C GLN A 8 19.15 19.81 -11.97
N GLU A 9 20.10 19.21 -12.67
CA GLU A 9 19.95 18.76 -14.06
C GLU A 9 18.82 17.73 -14.17
N TYR A 10 18.77 16.76 -13.25
CA TYR A 10 17.67 15.79 -13.19
C TYR A 10 16.32 16.47 -12.99
N MET A 11 16.19 17.37 -12.01
CA MET A 11 14.93 18.06 -11.72
C MET A 11 14.49 19.00 -12.86
N GLN A 12 15.45 19.60 -13.60
CA GLN A 12 15.17 20.44 -14.76
C GLN A 12 14.81 19.63 -16.02
N GLY A 13 15.35 18.42 -16.15
CA GLY A 13 15.06 17.51 -17.26
C GLY A 13 13.70 16.83 -17.18
N GLN A 14 12.97 16.97 -16.06
CA GLN A 14 11.63 16.40 -15.91
C GLN A 14 10.61 17.13 -16.80
N LYS A 15 9.84 16.37 -17.59
CA LYS A 15 8.83 16.90 -18.53
C LYS A 15 7.75 17.77 -17.87
N LYS A 16 7.51 17.57 -16.58
CA LYS A 16 6.58 18.35 -15.76
C LYS A 16 7.34 18.88 -14.55
N LYS A 17 6.99 20.07 -14.09
CA LYS A 17 7.53 20.64 -12.85
C LYS A 17 7.06 19.78 -11.67
N GLN A 18 8.00 19.14 -10.98
CA GLN A 18 7.74 18.28 -9.82
C GLN A 18 8.37 18.89 -8.57
N PRO A 19 7.83 18.63 -7.37
CA PRO A 19 8.46 19.04 -6.12
C PRO A 19 9.85 18.43 -5.97
N GLY A 20 10.76 19.12 -5.31
CA GLY A 20 12.10 18.64 -5.03
C GLY A 20 12.77 19.47 -3.94
N VAL A 21 13.89 18.95 -3.43
CA VAL A 21 14.70 19.56 -2.40
C VAL A 21 15.35 20.86 -2.92
N GLY A 22 14.99 21.97 -2.30
CA GLY A 22 15.41 23.33 -2.60
C GLY A 22 16.83 23.62 -2.14
N PHE A 23 17.84 22.90 -2.65
CA PHE A 23 19.25 23.03 -2.24
C PHE A 23 19.76 24.48 -2.18
N LYS A 24 19.35 25.35 -3.11
CA LYS A 24 19.77 26.76 -3.13
C LYS A 24 19.21 27.51 -1.91
N LYS A 25 17.92 27.32 -1.60
CA LYS A 25 17.22 27.92 -0.46
C LYS A 25 17.81 27.41 0.86
N LEU A 26 17.86 26.09 1.05
CA LEU A 26 18.39 25.46 2.27
C LEU A 26 19.86 25.81 2.52
N LYS A 27 20.70 25.83 1.48
CA LYS A 27 22.10 26.27 1.63
C LYS A 27 22.23 27.75 1.96
N LYS A 28 21.28 28.61 1.56
CA LYS A 28 21.29 30.03 1.90
C LYS A 28 21.02 30.22 3.39
N ILE A 29 20.09 29.46 3.97
CA ILE A 29 19.83 29.43 5.43
C ILE A 29 21.11 29.07 6.18
N LEU A 30 21.74 27.94 5.81
CA LEU A 30 22.99 27.49 6.44
C LEU A 30 24.17 28.47 6.29
N LYS A 31 24.17 29.32 5.26
CA LYS A 31 25.23 30.33 5.06
C LYS A 31 25.05 31.57 5.91
N LYS A 32 23.81 31.91 6.31
CA LYS A 32 23.52 33.08 7.14
C LYS A 32 24.06 32.91 8.55
N CYS A 33 23.91 31.72 9.15
CA CYS A 33 24.49 31.38 10.44
C CYS A 33 26.01 31.60 10.48
N ARG A 34 26.73 31.28 9.40
CA ARG A 34 28.18 31.53 9.32
C ARG A 34 28.60 33.01 9.35
N ARG A 35 27.67 33.97 9.22
CA ARG A 35 27.96 35.40 9.11
C ARG A 35 27.52 36.24 10.32
N GLU A 36 26.63 35.73 11.18
CA GLU A 36 26.00 36.55 12.22
C GLU A 36 26.56 36.34 13.63
N ASP A 37 27.43 35.36 13.86
CA ASP A 37 28.10 35.20 15.17
C ASP A 37 29.40 36.02 15.23
N PHE A 38 29.28 37.26 15.69
CA PHE A 38 30.35 37.96 16.41
C PHE A 38 30.41 37.38 17.83
N HIS A 39 31.61 36.91 18.20
CA HIS A 39 32.04 36.30 19.46
C HIS A 39 32.00 34.76 19.52
N ASP A 40 33.23 34.22 19.56
CA ASP A 40 33.68 32.85 19.80
C ASP A 40 33.43 31.76 18.74
N VAL A 41 34.43 31.61 17.88
CA VAL A 41 34.63 30.60 16.83
C VAL A 41 34.72 29.14 17.37
N ARG A 42 34.44 28.88 18.65
CA ARG A 42 34.72 27.58 19.29
C ARG A 42 33.56 26.84 19.94
N THR A 43 32.36 27.40 20.00
CA THR A 43 31.21 26.69 20.58
C THR A 43 29.93 27.10 19.87
N CYS A 44 29.67 26.52 18.69
CA CYS A 44 28.27 26.31 18.32
C CYS A 44 27.78 25.17 19.23
N PRO A 45 26.80 25.39 20.12
CA PRO A 45 26.21 24.30 20.88
C PRO A 45 25.57 23.30 19.92
N ASP A 46 25.28 22.08 20.39
CA ASP A 46 24.54 21.02 19.67
C ASP A 46 23.15 21.46 19.13
N HIS A 47 22.74 22.71 19.38
CA HIS A 47 21.51 23.35 18.95
C HIS A 47 21.81 24.78 18.47
N CYS A 48 21.46 25.10 17.23
CA CYS A 48 21.56 26.45 16.68
C CYS A 48 20.13 26.95 16.46
N THR A 49 19.55 27.64 17.44
CA THR A 49 18.14 28.04 17.46
C THR A 49 17.69 28.77 16.18
N VAL A 50 18.57 29.58 15.58
CA VAL A 50 18.30 30.33 14.34
C VAL A 50 18.25 29.41 13.11
N CYS A 51 19.20 28.48 12.97
CA CYS A 51 19.17 27.49 11.91
C CYS A 51 18.05 26.48 12.14
N ASP A 52 17.84 26.01 13.36
CA ASP A 52 16.87 24.96 13.69
C ASP A 52 15.44 25.43 13.42
N GLY A 53 15.12 26.65 13.85
CA GLY A 53 13.80 27.26 13.63
C GLY A 53 13.46 27.58 12.17
N SER A 54 14.43 27.54 11.25
CA SER A 54 14.21 27.88 9.84
C SER A 54 14.57 26.78 8.85
N PHE A 55 15.58 25.97 9.13
CA PHE A 55 16.08 24.90 8.27
C PHE A 55 15.19 23.65 8.33
N PHE A 56 14.91 23.11 9.53
CA PHE A 56 14.14 21.88 9.67
C PHE A 56 12.68 22.06 9.24
N PRO A 57 11.97 23.15 9.59
CA PRO A 57 10.62 23.40 9.06
C PRO A 57 10.62 23.53 7.52
N ALA A 58 11.54 24.31 6.96
CA ALA A 58 11.63 24.46 5.50
C ALA A 58 11.94 23.14 4.78
N LEU A 59 12.77 22.29 5.38
CA LEU A 59 13.07 20.96 4.84
C LEU A 59 11.87 20.02 4.98
N LEU A 60 11.15 20.06 6.10
CA LEU A 60 9.95 19.27 6.34
C LEU A 60 8.85 19.58 5.32
N ASP A 61 8.64 20.86 5.01
CA ASP A 61 7.70 21.29 3.96
C ASP A 61 8.09 20.72 2.58
N GLU A 62 9.37 20.84 2.23
CA GLU A 62 9.90 20.32 0.97
C GLU A 62 9.78 18.78 0.90
N MET A 63 10.07 18.09 2.01
CA MET A 63 9.93 16.64 2.12
C MET A 63 8.47 16.19 1.99
N SER A 64 7.55 16.87 2.67
CA SER A 64 6.11 16.57 2.61
C SER A 64 5.57 16.75 1.20
N ALA A 65 5.98 17.79 0.49
CA ALA A 65 5.60 18.01 -0.91
C ALA A 65 6.13 16.92 -1.84
N VAL A 66 7.38 16.48 -1.65
CA VAL A 66 8.00 15.40 -2.43
C VAL A 66 7.30 14.05 -2.16
N VAL A 67 7.10 13.70 -0.89
CA VAL A 67 6.45 12.43 -0.50
C VAL A 67 4.99 12.41 -0.97
N GLY A 68 4.24 13.50 -0.75
CA GLY A 68 2.85 13.60 -1.19
C GLY A 68 2.71 13.48 -2.71
N PHE A 69 3.60 14.11 -3.47
CA PHE A 69 3.65 13.95 -4.93
C PHE A 69 3.96 12.50 -5.33
N PHE A 70 5.01 11.92 -4.75
CA PHE A 70 5.41 10.54 -5.05
C PHE A 70 4.28 9.54 -4.77
N HIS A 71 3.72 9.57 -3.55
CA HIS A 71 2.65 8.67 -3.11
C HIS A 71 1.45 8.77 -4.06
N LYS A 72 0.92 9.97 -4.29
CA LYS A 72 -0.24 10.18 -5.17
C LYS A 72 0.01 9.62 -6.57
N ARG A 73 1.21 9.83 -7.12
CA ARG A 73 1.56 9.40 -8.47
C ARG A 73 1.77 7.89 -8.57
N ALA A 74 2.45 7.30 -7.58
CA ALA A 74 2.71 5.87 -7.49
C ALA A 74 1.39 5.10 -7.32
N GLN A 75 0.54 5.51 -6.38
CA GLN A 75 -0.77 4.92 -6.16
C GLN A 75 -1.63 4.98 -7.43
N THR A 76 -1.71 6.16 -8.08
CA THR A 76 -2.48 6.29 -9.33
C THR A 76 -1.97 5.34 -10.42
N LEU A 77 -0.65 5.18 -10.54
CA LEU A 77 -0.05 4.29 -11.53
C LEU A 77 -0.38 2.82 -11.24
N LEU A 78 -0.22 2.40 -9.99
CA LEU A 78 -0.47 1.02 -9.56
C LEU A 78 -1.96 0.68 -9.63
N GLU A 79 -2.85 1.58 -9.21
CA GLU A 79 -4.30 1.40 -9.36
C GLU A 79 -4.72 1.24 -10.82
N LEU A 80 -4.11 2.00 -11.74
CA LEU A 80 -4.35 1.87 -13.18
C LEU A 80 -3.82 0.53 -13.72
N HIS A 81 -2.65 0.09 -13.25
CA HIS A 81 -2.03 -1.15 -13.68
C HIS A 81 -2.82 -2.38 -13.21
N LEU A 82 -3.19 -2.41 -11.93
CA LEU A 82 -3.93 -3.49 -11.28
C LEU A 82 -5.43 -3.49 -11.63
N ALA A 83 -5.93 -2.46 -12.31
CA ALA A 83 -7.34 -2.37 -12.69
C ALA A 83 -7.75 -3.50 -13.64
N SER A 84 -8.69 -4.32 -13.20
CA SER A 84 -9.37 -5.34 -14.00
C SER A 84 -10.89 -5.10 -14.03
N GLY A 85 -11.58 -5.78 -14.95
CA GLY A 85 -13.05 -5.75 -15.06
C GLY A 85 -13.67 -4.35 -15.08
N LEU A 86 -14.63 -4.11 -14.18
CA LEU A 86 -15.36 -2.84 -14.06
C LEU A 86 -14.48 -1.65 -13.68
N ARG A 87 -13.40 -1.83 -12.89
CA ARG A 87 -12.47 -0.73 -12.56
C ARG A 87 -11.73 -0.26 -13.81
N LYS A 88 -11.30 -1.20 -14.66
CA LYS A 88 -10.68 -0.90 -15.95
C LYS A 88 -11.63 -0.13 -16.87
N TYR A 89 -12.91 -0.50 -16.87
CA TYR A 89 -13.96 0.22 -17.60
C TYR A 89 -14.18 1.64 -17.04
N MET A 90 -14.24 1.83 -15.72
CA MET A 90 -14.36 3.18 -15.12
C MET A 90 -13.19 4.09 -15.49
N PHE A 91 -11.96 3.58 -15.47
CA PHE A 91 -10.79 4.36 -15.91
C PHE A 91 -10.85 4.72 -17.39
N TRP A 92 -11.41 3.83 -18.21
CA TRP A 92 -11.66 4.08 -19.62
C TRP A 92 -12.70 5.20 -19.85
N VAL A 93 -13.84 5.15 -19.15
CA VAL A 93 -14.91 6.18 -19.23
C VAL A 93 -14.44 7.53 -18.68
N GLN A 94 -13.62 7.54 -17.62
CA GLN A 94 -13.05 8.78 -17.05
C GLN A 94 -11.97 9.42 -17.93
N GLY A 95 -11.69 8.88 -19.14
CA GLY A 95 -10.67 9.42 -20.04
C GLY A 95 -9.24 9.30 -19.50
N LYS A 96 -9.00 8.51 -18.44
CA LYS A 96 -7.67 8.30 -17.83
C LYS A 96 -6.80 7.31 -18.62
N ARG A 97 -6.92 7.27 -19.95
CA ARG A 97 -6.01 6.51 -20.82
C ARG A 97 -4.63 7.16 -20.83
N ARG A 98 -3.75 6.74 -19.93
CA ARG A 98 -2.33 7.12 -19.96
C ARG A 98 -1.53 6.13 -20.78
N GLY A 99 -1.33 6.45 -22.05
CA GLY A 99 -0.38 5.76 -22.94
C GLY A 99 -0.58 4.23 -23.05
N GLY A 100 0.26 3.58 -23.84
CA GLY A 100 0.33 2.11 -23.85
C GLY A 100 1.10 1.54 -22.65
N HIS A 101 1.19 0.21 -22.57
CA HIS A 101 1.92 -0.51 -21.52
C HIS A 101 3.36 0.02 -21.28
N GLY A 102 4.10 0.30 -22.36
CA GLY A 102 5.44 0.89 -22.26
C GLY A 102 5.49 2.26 -21.58
N ALA A 103 4.42 3.07 -21.66
CA ALA A 103 4.38 4.36 -20.95
C ALA A 103 4.21 4.18 -19.44
N LEU A 104 3.49 3.15 -19.00
CA LEU A 104 3.35 2.81 -17.58
C LEU A 104 4.68 2.29 -17.00
N ILE A 105 5.40 1.45 -17.76
CA ILE A 105 6.72 0.96 -17.36
C ILE A 105 7.70 2.13 -17.17
N GLU A 106 7.78 3.03 -18.16
CA GLU A 106 8.67 4.19 -18.09
C GLU A 106 8.26 5.13 -16.95
N GLU A 107 6.95 5.37 -16.75
CA GLU A 107 6.47 6.18 -15.63
C GLU A 107 6.85 5.55 -14.27
N GLY A 108 6.76 4.22 -14.14
CA GLY A 108 7.19 3.51 -12.93
C GLY A 108 8.69 3.66 -12.67
N LYS A 109 9.52 3.51 -13.71
CA LYS A 109 10.98 3.74 -13.63
C LYS A 109 11.31 5.17 -13.20
N ASP A 110 10.62 6.15 -13.78
CA ASP A 110 10.80 7.56 -13.46
C ASP A 110 10.45 7.85 -11.98
N LEU A 111 9.37 7.24 -11.47
CA LEU A 111 8.95 7.38 -10.07
C LEU A 111 9.91 6.73 -9.08
N VAL A 112 10.43 5.54 -9.38
CA VAL A 112 11.48 4.89 -8.56
C VAL A 112 12.71 5.79 -8.52
N THR A 113 13.18 6.25 -9.69
CA THR A 113 14.33 7.17 -9.78
C THR A 113 14.09 8.46 -8.99
N TYR A 114 12.89 9.02 -9.09
CA TYR A 114 12.47 10.24 -8.37
C TYR A 114 12.54 10.05 -6.86
N ALA A 115 11.97 8.96 -6.33
CA ALA A 115 11.99 8.70 -4.89
C ALA A 115 13.43 8.57 -4.37
N LEU A 116 14.24 7.80 -5.09
CA LEU A 116 15.60 7.50 -4.71
C LEU A 116 16.52 8.73 -4.76
N ILE A 117 16.48 9.52 -5.83
CA ILE A 117 17.33 10.72 -5.95
C ILE A 117 16.95 11.79 -4.92
N ASN A 118 15.65 11.93 -4.60
CA ASN A 118 15.19 12.83 -3.55
C ASN A 118 15.59 12.34 -2.16
N ALA A 119 15.52 11.04 -1.88
CA ALA A 119 16.01 10.47 -0.63
C ALA A 119 17.52 10.73 -0.43
N ILE A 120 18.33 10.57 -1.49
CA ILE A 120 19.76 10.90 -1.45
C ILE A 120 19.95 12.41 -1.22
N ALA A 121 19.15 13.26 -1.86
CA ALA A 121 19.23 14.71 -1.70
C ALA A 121 18.97 15.14 -0.25
N ILE A 122 17.91 14.62 0.37
CA ILE A 122 17.56 14.83 1.78
C ILE A 122 18.70 14.37 2.68
N ARG A 123 19.22 13.15 2.47
CA ARG A 123 20.35 12.62 3.25
C ARG A 123 21.59 13.52 3.13
N LYS A 124 21.92 14.00 1.93
CA LYS A 124 23.11 14.84 1.69
C LYS A 124 22.95 16.24 2.28
N ILE A 125 21.76 16.84 2.30
CA ILE A 125 21.56 18.16 2.92
C ILE A 125 21.57 18.08 4.45
N LEU A 126 21.02 17.00 5.05
CA LEU A 126 21.10 16.75 6.49
C LEU A 126 22.55 16.51 6.94
N LYS A 127 23.32 15.70 6.22
CA LYS A 127 24.77 15.55 6.48
C LYS A 127 25.53 16.86 6.38
N LYS A 128 25.10 17.78 5.50
CA LYS A 128 25.71 19.11 5.38
C LYS A 128 25.35 20.01 6.56
N TYR A 129 24.15 19.89 7.11
CA TYR A 129 23.76 20.55 8.35
C TYR A 129 24.69 20.09 9.49
N ASP A 130 24.77 18.77 9.73
CA ASP A 130 25.60 18.19 10.80
C ASP A 130 27.06 18.62 10.70
N LYS A 131 27.61 18.63 9.47
CA LYS A 131 28.98 19.05 9.22
C LYS A 131 29.24 20.54 9.50
N ILE A 132 28.25 21.41 9.32
CA ILE A 132 28.40 22.87 9.54
C ILE A 132 28.30 23.19 11.03
N HIS A 133 27.41 22.49 11.73
CA HIS A 133 27.09 22.74 13.13
C HIS A 133 27.85 21.83 14.11
N TYR A 134 28.68 20.90 13.61
CA TYR A 134 29.34 19.87 14.42
C TYR A 134 28.36 19.09 15.31
N SER A 135 27.15 18.83 14.79
CA SER A 135 26.01 18.30 15.53
C SER A 135 25.54 16.94 15.02
N THR A 136 24.59 16.32 15.73
CA THR A 136 23.85 15.13 15.29
C THR A 136 22.37 15.40 14.97
N GLN A 137 21.91 16.66 15.03
CA GLN A 137 20.52 17.05 14.83
C GLN A 137 19.96 16.67 13.46
N GLY A 138 20.78 16.73 12.40
CA GLY A 138 20.38 16.29 11.06
C GLY A 138 20.12 14.78 11.00
N GLN A 139 20.84 13.97 11.78
CA GLN A 139 20.52 12.54 11.95
C GLN A 139 19.27 12.35 12.80
N ALA A 140 19.13 13.08 13.91
CA ALA A 140 17.94 13.01 14.76
C ALA A 140 16.67 13.35 13.98
N PHE A 141 16.69 14.43 13.20
CA PHE A 141 15.61 14.81 12.29
C PHE A 141 15.33 13.73 11.25
N LYS A 142 16.35 13.06 10.71
CA LYS A 142 16.14 11.94 9.78
C LYS A 142 15.35 10.80 10.44
N SER A 143 15.72 10.41 11.65
CA SER A 143 15.01 9.38 12.41
C SER A 143 13.59 9.80 12.75
N GLN A 144 13.39 11.08 13.12
CA GLN A 144 12.06 11.65 13.35
C GLN A 144 11.20 11.68 12.07
N ALA A 145 11.78 12.02 10.93
CA ALA A 145 11.06 12.03 9.66
C ALA A 145 10.61 10.61 9.24
N GLN A 146 11.31 9.57 9.68
CA GLN A 146 10.91 8.17 9.46
C GLN A 146 9.68 7.81 10.30
N SER A 147 9.65 8.19 11.59
CA SER A 147 8.45 7.99 12.43
C SER A 147 7.28 8.85 11.95
N MET A 148 7.53 10.02 11.38
CA MET A 148 6.47 10.84 10.76
C MET A 148 5.95 10.28 9.42
N HIS A 149 6.44 9.14 8.94
CA HIS A 149 6.08 8.54 7.64
C HIS A 149 6.44 9.41 6.42
N ILE A 150 7.49 10.23 6.51
CA ILE A 150 7.98 11.12 5.45
C ILE A 150 9.29 10.57 4.83
N GLY A 151 9.69 9.36 5.21
CA GLY A 151 10.83 8.66 4.61
C GLY A 151 10.49 7.99 3.28
N LEU A 152 10.97 8.53 2.15
CA LEU A 152 10.76 7.92 0.81
C LEU A 152 11.26 6.48 0.70
N LEU A 153 12.35 6.12 1.38
CA LEU A 153 12.95 4.78 1.30
C LEU A 153 12.18 3.73 2.11
N GLN A 154 11.29 4.16 3.00
CA GLN A 154 10.41 3.30 3.79
C GLN A 154 8.99 3.28 3.24
N SER A 155 8.75 3.97 2.11
CA SER A 155 7.41 4.09 1.54
C SER A 155 6.95 2.74 0.98
N PRO A 156 5.77 2.23 1.39
CA PRO A 156 5.16 1.04 0.80
C PRO A 156 5.08 1.11 -0.73
N TRP A 157 4.79 2.30 -1.25
CA TRP A 157 4.68 2.55 -2.69
C TRP A 157 6.00 2.44 -3.44
N LEU A 158 7.13 2.68 -2.77
CA LEU A 158 8.44 2.43 -3.38
C LEU A 158 8.64 0.92 -3.59
N PHE A 159 8.27 0.11 -2.60
CA PHE A 159 8.41 -1.34 -2.68
C PHE A 159 7.52 -1.94 -3.76
N GLU A 160 6.26 -1.48 -3.85
CA GLU A 160 5.35 -1.86 -4.93
C GLU A 160 5.90 -1.45 -6.30
N LEU A 161 6.42 -0.24 -6.46
CA LEU A 161 6.99 0.19 -7.75
C LEU A 161 8.26 -0.59 -8.13
N MET A 162 9.07 -0.99 -7.15
CA MET A 162 10.22 -1.86 -7.38
C MET A 162 9.78 -3.26 -7.83
N ALA A 163 8.75 -3.84 -7.20
CA ALA A 163 8.18 -5.11 -7.59
C ALA A 163 7.51 -5.05 -8.97
N PHE A 164 6.69 -4.02 -9.22
CA PHE A 164 6.11 -3.69 -10.52
C PHE A 164 7.16 -3.64 -11.63
N HIS A 165 8.28 -2.95 -11.37
CA HIS A 165 9.35 -2.83 -12.32
C HIS A 165 9.98 -4.19 -12.66
N ILE A 166 10.18 -5.07 -11.68
CA ILE A 166 10.72 -6.42 -11.90
C ILE A 166 9.71 -7.27 -12.66
N ASN A 167 8.46 -7.30 -12.21
CA ASN A 167 7.37 -8.07 -12.82
C ASN A 167 7.16 -7.73 -14.30
N LEU A 168 7.34 -6.47 -14.69
CA LEU A 168 7.21 -6.04 -16.08
C LEU A 168 8.51 -6.11 -16.88
N ARG A 169 9.69 -6.04 -16.24
CA ARG A 169 10.98 -6.19 -16.94
C ARG A 169 11.18 -7.60 -17.49
N GLU A 170 10.57 -8.61 -16.90
CA GLU A 170 10.51 -9.99 -17.44
C GLU A 170 9.78 -10.08 -18.79
N THR A 171 9.00 -9.06 -19.17
CA THR A 171 8.15 -9.09 -20.38
C THR A 171 8.72 -8.37 -21.61
N GLU A 172 9.83 -7.62 -21.50
CA GLU A 172 10.37 -6.85 -22.63
C GLU A 172 11.85 -7.17 -22.99
N THR A 173 12.06 -7.53 -24.26
CA THR A 173 13.35 -7.53 -24.94
C THR A 173 13.84 -6.10 -25.19
N LYS A 174 14.95 -5.74 -24.53
CA LYS A 174 15.83 -4.57 -24.78
C LYS A 174 15.13 -3.25 -25.17
N SER A 175 14.71 -2.48 -24.16
CA SER A 175 14.37 -1.06 -24.31
C SER A 175 15.55 -0.13 -23.96
N ARG A 176 15.52 1.07 -24.57
CA ARG A 176 16.55 2.12 -24.67
C ARG A 176 17.29 2.46 -23.37
N LYS A 177 18.51 3.01 -23.54
CA LYS A 177 19.42 3.51 -22.48
C LYS A 177 18.65 4.10 -21.30
N ALA A 178 18.74 3.43 -20.15
CA ALA A 178 18.22 3.90 -18.89
C ALA A 178 18.69 5.34 -18.61
N PRO A 179 17.90 6.17 -17.91
CA PRO A 179 18.42 7.39 -17.30
C PRO A 179 19.67 6.98 -16.50
N ALA A 180 20.79 7.68 -16.70
CA ALA A 180 22.10 7.31 -16.15
C ALA A 180 22.19 7.21 -14.60
N LEU A 181 21.06 7.33 -13.90
CA LEU A 181 20.94 7.40 -12.44
C LEU A 181 20.37 6.13 -11.80
N PHE A 182 19.68 5.26 -12.54
CA PHE A 182 19.03 4.05 -12.04
C PHE A 182 19.53 2.81 -12.80
N GLU A 183 20.12 1.87 -12.07
CA GLU A 183 20.81 0.70 -12.65
C GLU A 183 19.89 -0.54 -12.70
N GLY A 184 18.85 -0.57 -11.85
CA GLY A 184 17.78 -1.56 -11.88
C GLY A 184 17.32 -1.99 -10.48
N CYS A 185 16.22 -2.72 -10.45
CA CYS A 185 15.79 -3.51 -9.29
C CYS A 185 15.96 -5.00 -9.57
N SER A 186 16.23 -5.79 -8.53
CA SER A 186 16.29 -7.25 -8.60
C SER A 186 15.76 -7.87 -7.32
N LEU A 187 15.21 -9.09 -7.45
CA LEU A 187 14.92 -9.97 -6.33
C LEU A 187 16.12 -10.90 -6.13
N LYS A 188 16.67 -10.94 -4.92
CA LYS A 188 17.69 -11.91 -4.53
C LYS A 188 17.01 -12.99 -3.71
N ILE A 189 17.24 -14.24 -4.06
CA ILE A 189 16.78 -15.40 -3.30
C ILE A 189 18.05 -16.16 -2.94
N ASN A 190 18.56 -15.91 -1.73
CA ASN A 190 19.65 -16.70 -1.18
C ASN A 190 19.04 -17.86 -0.39
N ASP A 191 19.81 -18.93 -0.14
CA ASP A 191 19.37 -20.15 0.56
C ASP A 191 18.71 -19.91 1.93
N GLU A 192 18.87 -18.72 2.52
CA GLU A 192 18.29 -18.39 3.83
C GLU A 192 17.08 -17.44 3.81
N LYS A 193 16.88 -16.55 2.82
CA LYS A 193 15.72 -15.62 2.69
C LYS A 193 15.74 -14.70 1.45
N PRO A 194 14.57 -14.28 0.92
CA PRO A 194 14.48 -13.35 -0.19
C PRO A 194 14.64 -11.89 0.22
N SER A 195 15.32 -11.09 -0.61
CA SER A 195 15.45 -9.64 -0.43
C SER A 195 15.26 -8.87 -1.73
N LEU A 196 14.66 -7.68 -1.62
CA LEU A 196 14.43 -6.78 -2.75
C LEU A 196 15.54 -5.73 -2.80
N ALA A 197 16.31 -5.74 -3.89
CA ALA A 197 17.47 -4.87 -4.05
C ALA A 197 17.26 -3.83 -5.17
N CYS A 198 17.82 -2.64 -4.98
CA CYS A 198 17.90 -1.59 -5.99
C CYS A 198 19.24 -0.85 -5.93
N GLU A 199 19.83 -0.59 -7.10
CA GLU A 199 21.11 0.11 -7.23
C GLU A 199 20.97 1.46 -7.97
N LEU A 200 21.69 2.47 -7.46
CA LEU A 200 21.70 3.84 -7.96
C LEU A 200 23.11 4.33 -8.25
N PHE A 201 23.16 5.40 -9.05
CA PHE A 201 24.34 6.24 -9.22
C PHE A 201 24.83 6.81 -7.88
N ASP A 202 26.13 6.65 -7.57
CA ASP A 202 26.81 6.81 -6.26
C ASP A 202 26.81 5.56 -5.33
N SER A 203 26.55 4.34 -5.83
CA SER A 203 26.67 3.08 -5.04
C SER A 203 25.74 2.99 -3.82
N VAL A 204 24.64 3.75 -3.82
CA VAL A 204 23.60 3.62 -2.81
C VAL A 204 22.78 2.37 -3.15
N LYS A 205 22.95 1.33 -2.33
CA LYS A 205 22.17 0.10 -2.42
C LYS A 205 21.02 0.17 -1.42
N LEU A 206 19.80 0.00 -1.91
CA LEU A 206 18.64 -0.30 -1.08
C LEU A 206 18.49 -1.82 -1.08
N ASP A 207 18.41 -2.42 0.10
CA ASP A 207 18.18 -3.85 0.29
C ASP A 207 17.08 -3.99 1.34
N ILE A 208 15.97 -4.61 0.96
CA ILE A 208 14.78 -4.76 1.79
C ILE A 208 14.61 -6.25 2.06
N ASP A 209 14.75 -6.62 3.33
CA ASP A 209 14.46 -7.97 3.78
C ASP A 209 12.95 -8.26 3.65
N LEU A 210 12.61 -9.33 2.94
CA LEU A 210 11.23 -9.78 2.73
C LEU A 210 10.85 -10.90 3.72
N THR A 211 11.47 -10.90 4.89
CA THR A 211 11.13 -11.79 6.00
C THR A 211 10.10 -11.16 6.92
N CYS A 212 9.04 -11.90 7.22
CA CYS A 212 8.08 -11.52 8.25
C CYS A 212 8.71 -11.70 9.63
N SER A 213 8.86 -10.63 10.41
CA SER A 213 9.46 -10.71 11.75
C SER A 213 8.61 -11.43 12.81
N ILE A 214 7.37 -11.80 12.48
CA ILE A 214 6.47 -12.54 13.37
C ILE A 214 6.61 -14.05 13.16
N CYS A 215 6.46 -14.54 11.93
CA CYS A 215 6.59 -15.97 11.63
C CYS A 215 8.02 -16.39 11.21
N LEU A 216 8.92 -15.42 11.01
CA LEU A 216 10.32 -15.60 10.60
C LEU A 216 10.53 -16.23 9.20
N ASP A 217 9.44 -16.46 8.47
CA ASP A 217 9.42 -16.92 7.08
C ASP A 217 9.37 -15.76 6.08
N THR A 218 9.52 -16.06 4.79
CA THR A 218 9.21 -15.13 3.69
C THR A 218 7.78 -14.59 3.83
N VAL A 219 7.61 -13.28 3.70
CA VAL A 219 6.30 -12.62 3.78
C VAL A 219 5.32 -13.22 2.76
N PHE A 220 4.11 -13.53 3.22
CA PHE A 220 3.02 -14.11 2.42
C PHE A 220 1.78 -13.23 2.56
N ASP A 221 1.12 -12.92 1.44
CA ASP A 221 0.09 -11.87 1.40
C ASP A 221 0.59 -10.58 2.08
N PRO A 222 1.69 -9.99 1.56
CA PRO A 222 2.45 -8.96 2.25
C PRO A 222 1.63 -7.68 2.43
N VAL A 223 1.64 -7.18 3.66
CA VAL A 223 1.09 -5.87 4.03
C VAL A 223 2.17 -4.99 4.62
N ALA A 224 2.23 -3.74 4.17
CA ALA A 224 3.04 -2.72 4.81
C ALA A 224 2.18 -1.87 5.74
N LEU A 225 2.64 -1.72 6.97
CA LEU A 225 2.05 -0.77 7.92
C LEU A 225 2.45 0.67 7.55
N THR A 226 1.80 1.68 8.11
CA THR A 226 2.13 3.09 7.78
C THR A 226 3.57 3.46 8.16
N CYS A 227 4.14 2.79 9.17
CA CYS A 227 5.56 2.89 9.56
C CYS A 227 6.54 2.27 8.55
N GLY A 228 6.06 1.64 7.47
CA GLY A 228 6.87 1.04 6.42
C GLY A 228 7.32 -0.40 6.67
N HIS A 229 7.05 -0.97 7.85
CA HIS A 229 7.35 -2.38 8.15
C HIS A 229 6.38 -3.32 7.45
N ILE A 230 6.91 -4.41 6.91
CA ILE A 230 6.18 -5.40 6.11
C ILE A 230 5.99 -6.68 6.93
N PHE A 231 4.78 -7.25 6.87
CA PHE A 231 4.41 -8.50 7.55
C PHE A 231 3.50 -9.33 6.62
N CYS A 232 3.30 -10.61 6.95
CA CYS A 232 2.19 -11.37 6.37
C CYS A 232 0.85 -10.78 6.84
N TYR A 233 -0.19 -10.79 6.00
CA TYR A 233 -1.51 -10.27 6.38
C TYR A 233 -2.05 -10.91 7.68
N MET A 234 -2.02 -12.24 7.78
CA MET A 234 -2.49 -12.96 8.97
C MET A 234 -1.67 -12.61 10.22
N CYS A 235 -0.36 -12.46 10.08
CA CYS A 235 0.52 -12.07 11.18
C CYS A 235 0.23 -10.64 11.64
N ALA A 236 0.00 -9.72 10.71
CA ALA A 236 -0.41 -8.35 11.02
C ALA A 236 -1.78 -8.31 11.72
N CYS A 237 -2.76 -9.09 11.27
CA CYS A 237 -4.07 -9.18 11.92
C CYS A 237 -3.95 -9.69 13.36
N SER A 238 -3.16 -10.75 13.56
CA SER A 238 -2.89 -11.26 14.91
C SER A 238 -2.20 -10.23 15.80
N ALA A 239 -1.22 -9.48 15.28
CA ALA A 239 -0.52 -8.43 16.02
C ALA A 239 -1.40 -7.23 16.35
N ALA A 240 -2.42 -6.98 15.52
CA ALA A 240 -3.43 -5.94 15.72
C ALA A 240 -4.63 -6.41 16.56
N SER A 241 -4.62 -7.65 17.06
CA SER A 241 -5.73 -8.24 17.81
C SER A 241 -7.08 -8.22 17.06
N VAL A 242 -7.04 -8.34 15.72
CA VAL A 242 -8.23 -8.37 14.85
C VAL A 242 -8.32 -9.68 14.08
N THR A 243 -9.53 -10.09 13.74
CA THR A 243 -9.70 -11.21 12.81
C THR A 243 -9.36 -10.78 11.38
N ILE A 244 -9.03 -11.74 10.53
CA ILE A 244 -8.86 -11.49 9.09
C ILE A 244 -10.12 -10.93 8.41
N VAL A 245 -11.31 -11.17 9.00
CA VAL A 245 -12.61 -10.72 8.48
C VAL A 245 -12.84 -9.25 8.82
N ASP A 246 -12.51 -8.86 10.06
CA ASP A 246 -12.55 -7.46 10.51
C ASP A 246 -11.52 -6.60 9.79
N GLY A 247 -10.35 -7.20 9.51
CA GLY A 247 -9.24 -6.56 8.83
C GLY A 247 -8.50 -5.53 9.67
N LEU A 248 -7.33 -5.10 9.17
CA LEU A 248 -6.40 -4.21 9.89
C LEU A 248 -6.96 -2.81 10.20
N LYS A 249 -7.98 -2.37 9.45
CA LYS A 249 -8.65 -1.08 9.68
C LYS A 249 -9.44 -1.04 10.98
N SER A 250 -9.83 -2.21 11.48
CA SER A 250 -10.59 -2.36 12.72
C SER A 250 -9.69 -2.41 13.96
N ALA A 251 -8.37 -2.31 13.78
CA ALA A 251 -7.40 -2.36 14.86
C ALA A 251 -7.56 -1.16 15.82
N GLU A 252 -7.46 -1.42 17.12
CA GLU A 252 -7.51 -0.34 18.09
C GLU A 252 -6.27 0.57 18.00
N PRO A 253 -6.41 1.90 18.22
CA PRO A 253 -5.29 2.84 18.14
C PRO A 253 -4.12 2.55 19.09
N LYS A 254 -4.35 1.75 20.15
CA LYS A 254 -3.34 1.35 21.14
C LYS A 254 -2.39 0.28 20.63
N GLU A 255 -2.82 -0.47 19.60
CA GLU A 255 -2.00 -1.55 19.01
C GLU A 255 -0.81 -0.94 18.27
N LYS A 256 0.34 -1.58 18.43
CA LYS A 256 1.64 -1.05 18.00
C LYS A 256 2.31 -1.98 17.00
N CYS A 257 3.14 -1.39 16.13
CA CYS A 257 4.01 -2.16 15.25
C CYS A 257 4.88 -3.13 16.08
N PRO A 258 4.95 -4.43 15.75
CA PRO A 258 5.83 -5.38 16.43
C PRO A 258 7.32 -5.06 16.32
N LEU A 259 7.72 -4.33 15.27
CA LEU A 259 9.12 -3.97 15.02
C LEU A 259 9.52 -2.63 15.65
N CYS A 260 8.85 -1.52 15.30
CA CYS A 260 9.22 -0.20 15.80
C CYS A 260 8.41 0.30 17.00
N ARG A 261 7.38 -0.45 17.43
CA ARG A 261 6.48 -0.08 18.55
C ARG A 261 5.71 1.23 18.36
N GLU A 262 5.66 1.73 17.13
CA GLU A 262 4.85 2.89 16.77
C GLU A 262 3.36 2.55 16.80
N ALA A 263 2.55 3.45 17.36
CA ALA A 263 1.11 3.27 17.49
C ALA A 263 0.35 3.75 16.24
N ARG A 264 -0.91 3.33 16.09
CA ARG A 264 -1.80 3.75 14.97
C ARG A 264 -1.28 3.40 13.57
N VAL A 265 -0.48 2.34 13.47
CA VAL A 265 0.18 1.96 12.21
C VAL A 265 -0.65 1.04 11.31
N PHE A 266 -1.75 0.48 11.83
CA PHE A 266 -2.55 -0.54 11.16
C PHE A 266 -3.70 0.03 10.30
N GLU A 267 -4.29 1.16 10.69
CA GLU A 267 -5.46 1.76 10.00
C GLU A 267 -5.17 2.08 8.52
N GLY A 268 -3.96 2.56 8.24
CA GLY A 268 -3.49 2.91 6.90
C GLY A 268 -2.64 1.83 6.23
N ALA A 269 -2.71 0.57 6.68
CA ALA A 269 -1.92 -0.51 6.09
C ALA A 269 -2.27 -0.72 4.60
N VAL A 270 -1.25 -1.01 3.80
CA VAL A 270 -1.35 -1.19 2.34
C VAL A 270 -0.97 -2.62 1.98
N HIS A 271 -1.85 -3.32 1.25
CA HIS A 271 -1.51 -4.59 0.63
C HIS A 271 -0.54 -4.37 -0.54
N LEU A 272 0.54 -5.14 -0.56
CA LEU A 272 1.60 -5.04 -1.55
C LEU A 272 1.36 -6.07 -2.67
N GLU A 273 0.44 -5.78 -3.59
CA GLU A 273 -0.02 -6.71 -4.64
C GLU A 273 1.07 -7.07 -5.66
N GLU A 274 1.88 -6.10 -6.09
CA GLU A 274 2.98 -6.36 -7.01
C GLU A 274 4.07 -7.21 -6.35
N LEU A 275 4.37 -6.93 -5.08
CA LEU A 275 5.30 -7.74 -4.31
C LEU A 275 4.76 -9.16 -4.11
N ASN A 276 3.46 -9.29 -3.82
CA ASN A 276 2.77 -10.57 -3.69
C ASN A 276 2.89 -11.40 -4.97
N MET A 277 2.61 -10.78 -6.12
CA MET A 277 2.78 -11.43 -7.43
C MET A 277 4.23 -11.82 -7.69
N LEU A 278 5.18 -10.93 -7.40
CA LEU A 278 6.61 -11.20 -7.60
C LEU A 278 7.07 -12.42 -6.78
N LEU A 279 6.72 -12.47 -5.49
CA LEU A 279 7.06 -13.57 -4.60
C LEU A 279 6.38 -14.87 -5.02
N SER A 280 5.10 -14.83 -5.41
CA SER A 280 4.37 -16.02 -5.86
C SER A 280 5.00 -16.71 -7.08
N ARG A 281 5.58 -15.92 -8.00
CA ARG A 281 6.23 -16.43 -9.22
C ARG A 281 7.59 -17.03 -8.95
N ASN A 282 8.32 -16.44 -8.00
CA ASN A 282 9.72 -16.74 -7.72
C ASN A 282 9.93 -17.75 -6.58
N CYS A 283 8.94 -17.93 -5.70
CA CYS A 283 9.00 -18.84 -4.56
C CYS A 283 7.90 -19.91 -4.61
N ARG A 284 7.67 -20.53 -5.78
CA ARG A 284 6.45 -21.32 -6.07
C ARG A 284 6.12 -22.41 -5.07
N GLU A 285 7.07 -23.28 -4.74
CA GLU A 285 6.83 -24.43 -3.85
C GLU A 285 6.43 -23.97 -2.44
N TYR A 286 7.22 -23.06 -1.86
CA TYR A 286 6.88 -22.42 -0.59
C TYR A 286 5.51 -21.73 -0.65
N TRP A 287 5.23 -21.03 -1.74
CA TRP A 287 3.99 -20.26 -1.92
C TRP A 287 2.76 -21.16 -1.96
N GLU A 288 2.83 -22.29 -2.68
CA GLU A 288 1.74 -23.27 -2.76
C GLU A 288 1.49 -23.92 -1.40
N GLN A 289 2.53 -24.35 -0.69
CA GLN A 289 2.41 -24.92 0.65
C GLN A 289 1.80 -23.93 1.65
N ARG A 290 2.29 -22.68 1.64
CA ARG A 290 1.80 -21.63 2.53
C ARG A 290 0.35 -21.27 2.23
N LEU A 291 -0.03 -21.19 0.95
CA LEU A 291 -1.41 -20.92 0.53
C LEU A 291 -2.38 -22.00 1.04
N GLN A 292 -2.03 -23.27 0.97
CA GLN A 292 -2.90 -24.34 1.49
C GLN A 292 -3.07 -24.24 3.01
N THR A 293 -1.97 -24.01 3.72
CA THR A 293 -1.97 -23.91 5.18
C THR A 293 -2.79 -22.72 5.66
N GLU A 294 -2.53 -21.52 5.10
CA GLU A 294 -3.29 -20.33 5.45
C GLU A 294 -4.75 -20.39 5.01
N ARG A 295 -5.09 -21.07 3.91
CA ARG A 295 -6.48 -21.22 3.49
C ARG A 295 -7.33 -21.93 4.54
N VAL A 296 -6.81 -23.03 5.11
CA VAL A 296 -7.50 -23.78 6.18
C VAL A 296 -7.74 -22.87 7.39
N GLU A 297 -6.72 -22.14 7.79
CA GLU A 297 -6.79 -21.23 8.94
C GLU A 297 -7.72 -20.04 8.69
N ARG A 298 -7.69 -19.45 7.49
CA ARG A 298 -8.59 -18.36 7.10
C ARG A 298 -10.06 -18.79 7.12
N VAL A 299 -10.36 -19.98 6.60
CA VAL A 299 -11.72 -20.54 6.65
C VAL A 299 -12.16 -20.76 8.10
N ARG A 300 -11.26 -21.29 8.95
CA ARG A 300 -11.52 -21.51 10.38
C ARG A 300 -11.86 -20.20 11.11
N GLN A 301 -11.06 -19.15 10.93
CA GLN A 301 -11.29 -17.85 11.55
C GLN A 301 -12.59 -17.20 11.06
N ALA A 302 -12.86 -17.26 9.76
CA ALA A 302 -14.10 -16.72 9.20
C ALA A 302 -15.34 -17.43 9.78
N LYS A 303 -15.32 -18.76 9.87
CA LYS A 303 -16.38 -19.55 10.49
C LYS A 303 -16.62 -19.12 11.94
N GLN A 304 -15.55 -19.03 12.74
CA GLN A 304 -15.66 -18.64 14.15
C GLN A 304 -16.18 -17.20 14.33
N HIS A 305 -15.73 -16.27 13.49
CA HIS A 305 -16.21 -14.90 13.48
C HIS A 305 -17.74 -14.87 13.26
N TRP A 306 -18.23 -15.50 12.19
CA TRP A 306 -19.67 -15.50 11.90
C TRP A 306 -20.50 -16.28 12.92
N GLU A 307 -20.00 -17.39 13.47
CA GLU A 307 -20.66 -18.09 14.57
C GLU A 307 -20.74 -17.24 15.85
N SER A 308 -19.73 -16.42 16.13
CA SER A 308 -19.74 -15.47 17.24
C SER A 308 -20.75 -14.35 17.00
N GLN A 309 -20.78 -13.77 15.79
CA GLN A 309 -21.77 -12.76 15.39
C GLN A 309 -23.20 -13.31 15.50
N CYS A 310 -23.45 -14.53 15.00
CA CYS A 310 -24.75 -15.20 15.14
C CYS A 310 -25.13 -15.42 16.61
N ARG A 311 -24.20 -15.85 17.47
CA ARG A 311 -24.47 -16.03 18.91
C ARG A 311 -24.73 -14.71 19.64
N ALA A 312 -23.99 -13.66 19.32
CA ALA A 312 -24.22 -12.33 19.87
C ALA A 312 -25.60 -11.79 19.46
N PHE A 313 -26.00 -12.02 18.20
CA PHE A 313 -27.32 -11.68 17.71
C PHE A 313 -28.44 -12.47 18.40
N ILE A 314 -28.24 -13.76 18.63
CA ILE A 314 -29.21 -14.63 19.33
C ILE A 314 -29.28 -14.31 20.83
N GLY A 315 -28.18 -13.89 21.48
CA GLY A 315 -28.12 -13.56 22.90
C GLY A 315 -28.88 -12.29 23.32
N VAL A 316 -29.32 -11.47 22.37
CA VAL A 316 -30.14 -10.26 22.60
C VAL A 316 -31.65 -10.57 22.53
N GLY A 317 -32.04 -11.79 22.17
CA GLY A 317 -33.43 -12.26 22.15
C GLY A 317 -33.62 -13.53 22.98
N SER A 318 -34.37 -13.43 24.06
CA SER A 318 -34.82 -14.56 24.89
C SER A 318 -35.33 -15.76 24.08
N SER A 319 -34.64 -16.89 24.20
CA SER A 319 -35.06 -18.31 24.19
C SER A 319 -36.36 -18.79 23.49
N LEU A 320 -36.94 -18.11 22.50
CA LEU A 320 -38.15 -18.58 21.79
C LEU A 320 -38.11 -18.44 20.27
N GLU A 321 -36.93 -18.30 19.65
CA GLU A 321 -36.84 -17.93 18.22
C GLU A 321 -36.04 -18.88 17.32
N SER A 322 -35.77 -20.12 17.72
CA SER A 322 -35.34 -21.17 16.77
C SER A 322 -36.42 -21.43 15.71
N HIS A 323 -37.69 -21.18 16.05
CA HIS A 323 -38.82 -21.18 15.12
C HIS A 323 -38.99 -19.87 14.33
N ALA A 324 -38.29 -18.79 14.68
CA ALA A 324 -38.40 -17.52 13.97
C ALA A 324 -37.58 -17.47 12.67
N TRP A 325 -36.54 -18.30 12.52
CA TRP A 325 -35.81 -18.40 11.23
C TRP A 325 -36.66 -19.12 10.17
N LEU A 326 -37.29 -20.25 10.54
CA LEU A 326 -38.28 -20.94 9.71
C LEU A 326 -39.59 -20.15 9.60
N GLY A 327 -39.97 -19.41 10.64
CA GLY A 327 -41.09 -18.47 10.68
C GLY A 327 -40.91 -17.26 9.76
N ARG A 328 -39.68 -16.74 9.64
CA ARG A 328 -39.33 -15.69 8.67
C ARG A 328 -39.31 -16.26 7.26
N ILE A 329 -38.70 -17.43 7.01
CA ILE A 329 -38.75 -18.10 5.69
C ILE A 329 -40.20 -18.43 5.27
N SER A 330 -41.10 -18.76 6.20
CA SER A 330 -42.53 -18.98 5.90
C SER A 330 -43.33 -17.68 5.77
N SER A 331 -42.99 -16.63 6.52
CA SER A 331 -43.48 -15.26 6.30
C SER A 331 -43.02 -14.70 4.95
N TRP A 332 -41.85 -15.11 4.45
CA TRP A 332 -41.38 -14.77 3.10
C TRP A 332 -42.30 -15.34 2.02
N LYS A 333 -42.97 -16.48 2.25
CA LYS A 333 -43.97 -17.02 1.32
C LYS A 333 -45.24 -16.15 1.20
N ALA A 334 -45.51 -15.31 2.21
CA ALA A 334 -46.57 -14.30 2.20
C ALA A 334 -46.06 -12.94 1.65
N PHE A 335 -44.80 -12.58 1.94
CA PHE A 335 -44.15 -11.35 1.48
C PHE A 335 -43.82 -11.35 -0.02
N LEU A 336 -43.55 -12.53 -0.60
CA LEU A 336 -43.34 -12.76 -2.03
C LEU A 336 -44.58 -12.51 -2.91
N ARG A 337 -45.69 -12.02 -2.34
CA ARG A 337 -46.90 -11.61 -3.08
C ARG A 337 -47.10 -10.08 -3.16
N GLY A 338 -46.21 -9.25 -2.61
CA GLY A 338 -46.44 -7.80 -2.57
C GLY A 338 -45.18 -6.92 -2.55
N ASP A 339 -45.21 -5.94 -3.46
CA ASP A 339 -44.38 -4.72 -3.59
C ASP A 339 -42.86 -4.88 -3.90
N PRO A 340 -42.36 -4.40 -5.07
CA PRO A 340 -40.95 -4.51 -5.46
C PRO A 340 -39.91 -3.86 -4.53
N GLY A 341 -40.26 -2.87 -3.70
CA GLY A 341 -39.31 -2.24 -2.76
C GLY A 341 -38.76 -3.20 -1.69
N ASN A 342 -39.59 -4.16 -1.29
CA ASN A 342 -39.26 -5.23 -0.35
C ASN A 342 -38.30 -6.28 -0.92
N TYR A 343 -38.21 -6.37 -2.24
CA TYR A 343 -37.34 -7.29 -2.97
C TYR A 343 -35.89 -6.81 -3.04
N VAL A 344 -35.69 -5.48 -3.09
CA VAL A 344 -34.36 -4.85 -3.11
C VAL A 344 -33.65 -5.05 -1.78
N GLN A 345 -34.37 -4.88 -0.67
CA GLN A 345 -33.83 -5.09 0.67
C GLN A 345 -33.48 -6.57 0.92
N LEU A 346 -34.32 -7.48 0.42
CA LEU A 346 -34.09 -8.92 0.43
C LEU A 346 -32.80 -9.30 -0.32
N LEU A 347 -32.61 -8.71 -1.51
CA LEU A 347 -31.43 -8.92 -2.33
C LEU A 347 -30.17 -8.38 -1.65
N SER A 348 -30.20 -7.16 -1.10
CA SER A 348 -29.01 -6.54 -0.50
C SER A 348 -28.59 -7.14 0.84
N GLU A 349 -29.54 -7.55 1.68
CA GLU A 349 -29.25 -7.97 3.06
C GLU A 349 -29.09 -9.48 3.21
N VAL A 350 -29.65 -10.29 2.32
CA VAL A 350 -29.64 -11.75 2.48
C VAL A 350 -29.06 -12.46 1.27
N VAL A 351 -29.56 -12.16 0.06
CA VAL A 351 -29.14 -12.90 -1.13
C VAL A 351 -27.72 -12.52 -1.54
N VAL A 352 -27.37 -11.24 -1.61
CA VAL A 352 -26.02 -10.78 -1.99
C VAL A 352 -24.95 -11.25 -1.01
N PRO A 353 -25.16 -11.17 0.32
CA PRO A 353 -24.21 -11.75 1.27
C PRO A 353 -24.07 -13.27 1.14
N ALA A 354 -25.17 -14.01 0.96
CA ALA A 354 -25.13 -15.47 0.77
C ALA A 354 -24.49 -15.87 -0.57
N VAL A 355 -24.76 -15.15 -1.65
CA VAL A 355 -24.12 -15.28 -2.96
C VAL A 355 -22.63 -14.97 -2.85
N ARG A 356 -22.24 -13.92 -2.14
CA ARG A 356 -20.85 -13.55 -1.92
C ARG A 356 -20.12 -14.61 -1.11
N ILE A 357 -20.77 -15.19 -0.10
CA ILE A 357 -20.28 -16.34 0.66
C ILE A 357 -20.09 -17.54 -0.28
N ALA A 358 -21.14 -17.97 -1.00
CA ALA A 358 -21.05 -19.08 -1.94
C ALA A 358 -19.95 -18.85 -2.97
N ALA A 359 -19.88 -17.66 -3.58
CA ALA A 359 -18.89 -17.31 -4.57
C ALA A 359 -17.46 -17.31 -4.03
N VAL A 360 -17.24 -16.82 -2.80
CA VAL A 360 -15.92 -16.86 -2.15
C VAL A 360 -15.49 -18.29 -1.83
N TYR A 361 -16.42 -19.21 -1.56
CA TYR A 361 -16.12 -20.58 -1.16
C TYR A 361 -16.13 -21.61 -2.30
N THR A 362 -16.86 -21.37 -3.40
CA THR A 362 -16.96 -22.30 -4.54
C THR A 362 -16.13 -21.89 -5.76
N TRP A 363 -15.65 -20.64 -5.85
CA TRP A 363 -14.91 -20.17 -7.02
C TRP A 363 -13.50 -20.76 -7.10
N GLN A 364 -13.20 -21.41 -8.23
CA GLN A 364 -11.84 -21.79 -8.61
C GLN A 364 -11.53 -21.18 -9.99
N ALA A 365 -10.47 -20.37 -10.09
CA ALA A 365 -10.11 -19.70 -11.33
C ALA A 365 -9.74 -20.67 -12.48
N LYS A 366 -9.40 -21.93 -12.16
CA LYS A 366 -9.09 -22.99 -13.13
C LYS A 366 -10.31 -23.80 -13.57
N ASP A 367 -11.45 -23.67 -12.88
CA ASP A 367 -12.73 -24.29 -13.24
C ASP A 367 -13.89 -23.29 -12.99
N PRO A 368 -14.12 -22.36 -13.92
CA PRO A 368 -15.09 -21.28 -13.74
C PRO A 368 -16.55 -21.71 -13.98
N GLU A 369 -16.77 -22.91 -14.53
CA GLU A 369 -18.09 -23.36 -15.02
C GLU A 369 -19.18 -23.39 -13.92
N PRO A 370 -18.90 -23.82 -12.67
CA PRO A 370 -19.88 -23.76 -11.59
C PRO A 370 -20.30 -22.33 -11.22
N MET A 371 -19.38 -21.36 -11.30
CA MET A 371 -19.68 -19.94 -11.06
C MET A 371 -20.45 -19.33 -12.22
N LEU A 372 -20.09 -19.68 -13.47
CA LEU A 372 -20.78 -19.21 -14.67
C LEU A 372 -22.21 -19.77 -14.75
N GLN A 373 -22.43 -21.04 -14.39
CA GLN A 373 -23.77 -21.59 -14.25
C GLN A 373 -24.56 -20.88 -13.15
N PHE A 374 -23.95 -20.66 -11.98
CA PHE A 374 -24.59 -19.94 -10.88
C PHE A 374 -25.01 -18.52 -11.28
N LEU A 375 -24.13 -17.77 -11.97
CA LEU A 375 -24.43 -16.43 -12.49
C LEU A 375 -25.57 -16.47 -13.51
N LYS A 376 -25.57 -17.45 -14.42
CA LYS A 376 -26.62 -17.68 -15.42
C LYS A 376 -27.97 -18.06 -14.81
N TYR A 377 -27.99 -18.79 -13.68
CA TYR A 377 -29.21 -19.04 -12.91
C TYR A 377 -29.65 -17.81 -12.10
N SER A 378 -28.70 -17.01 -11.59
CA SER A 378 -28.98 -15.79 -10.83
C SER A 378 -29.56 -14.66 -11.67
N GLU A 379 -29.22 -14.57 -12.96
CA GLU A 379 -29.83 -13.64 -13.91
C GLU A 379 -31.33 -13.93 -14.15
N ASN A 380 -31.78 -15.16 -13.89
CA ASN A 380 -33.17 -15.58 -14.05
C ASN A 380 -34.01 -15.53 -12.74
N LEU A 381 -33.39 -15.15 -11.61
CA LEU A 381 -34.01 -15.15 -10.28
C LEU A 381 -34.83 -13.88 -9.92
N PRO A 382 -34.46 -12.65 -10.34
CA PRO A 382 -35.31 -11.49 -10.10
C PRO A 382 -36.36 -11.30 -11.21
N PRO A 383 -37.65 -11.10 -10.88
CA PRO A 383 -38.66 -10.69 -11.86
C PRO A 383 -38.25 -9.37 -12.55
N HIS A 384 -38.54 -9.21 -13.85
CA HIS A 384 -38.14 -8.05 -14.67
C HIS A 384 -38.41 -6.66 -14.01
N ARG A 385 -39.49 -6.55 -13.22
CA ARG A 385 -39.84 -5.32 -12.48
C ARG A 385 -38.85 -4.94 -11.35
N VAL A 386 -38.11 -5.90 -10.81
CA VAL A 386 -37.10 -5.66 -9.75
C VAL A 386 -35.80 -5.11 -10.36
N LEU A 387 -35.44 -5.58 -11.55
CA LEU A 387 -34.30 -5.04 -12.30
C LEU A 387 -34.56 -3.58 -12.69
N GLU A 388 -35.77 -3.22 -13.11
CA GLU A 388 -36.16 -1.82 -13.36
C GLU A 388 -36.07 -0.93 -12.12
N ALA A 389 -36.40 -1.43 -10.92
CA ALA A 389 -36.27 -0.65 -9.68
C ALA A 389 -34.80 -0.45 -9.25
N MET A 390 -33.93 -1.44 -9.52
CA MET A 390 -32.50 -1.35 -9.19
C MET A 390 -31.70 -0.47 -10.16
N TYR A 391 -32.09 -0.42 -11.44
CA TYR A 391 -31.38 0.34 -12.48
C TYR A 391 -32.11 1.62 -12.92
N GLY A 392 -33.39 1.79 -12.57
CA GLY A 392 -34.21 2.96 -12.93
C GLY A 392 -33.96 4.21 -12.09
N SER A 393 -33.12 4.13 -11.05
CA SER A 393 -32.63 5.30 -10.29
C SER A 393 -31.30 5.85 -10.83
N LEU A 394 -30.86 5.39 -12.01
CA LEU A 394 -29.70 5.90 -12.76
C LEU A 394 -30.09 6.52 -14.12
N ALA A 395 -31.26 7.17 -14.20
CA ALA A 395 -31.63 8.07 -15.29
C ALA A 395 -31.72 9.51 -14.77
#